data_AF-F6QP61-F1
#
_entry.id   AF-F6QP61-F1
#
_cell.length_a   1.000
_cell.length_b   1.000
_cell.length_c   1.000
_cell.angle_alpha   90.00
_cell.angle_beta   90.00
_cell.angle_gamma   90.00
#
_symmetry.space_group_name_H-M   'P 1'
#
loop_
_entity.id
_entity.type
_entity.pdbx_description
1 polymer ?
#
loop_
_entity_poly.entity_id
_entity_poly.type
_entity_poly.pdbx_seq_one_letter_code
_entity_poly.pdbx_strand_id
1 'polypeptide(L)'
;MAVAAQAELLIGWCIFGLLLLAILAFCWVYVRKYQSRRESEVVSTITAIFALAIALITSALLPVDIFLVSYMKNQNGTFKVWANSNVTRQIEDTVLYGYFALYSIILFCVFLWIPFVYFYYEERDEDDASKCTQVKTALKYTLGFAVVCSLLLLVGAFVPLSVPNNKNSTEWEKVKFLFEELGSSHGLAALSFSISSLTLIGMLAAITYTAYGMSALPLSLIKGTRNAAYERLENTEDIEEVEQNIQRIKSKNKDGRPLATKDRHALRQLEEKLRTLKRRDRHLEFIEKSCWTKFCGFLRPLKIVWGVFFILVALLFTISLFLSNLDKALHSAGIDSGFIIFGTNLSNPLNMLLPILQTVFPLDYILITVIIIYFIFTSMAGIRNIGIWFFWIRLYKIRRGRTRPQALLFLCMILLLIVLHTSYMIYSLAPQYVMYGSQKYLIQSNVTHKGNSTSFIPKKCDADAPGDQCTVTRTYLFLHKFWFFSAAYYFGNWAFIAVFLIGLIVSCCKGKKSVIEGEVDADDSDISDDEPST
;
A
#
# COMPACT_ATOMS: atom_id res chain seq x y z
N MET A 1 -31.88 24.45 -16.95
CA MET A 1 -31.13 24.33 -15.68
C MET A 1 -31.29 22.96 -15.02
N ALA A 2 -32.50 22.42 -14.82
CA ALA A 2 -32.70 21.07 -14.24
C ALA A 2 -32.07 19.93 -15.08
N VAL A 3 -32.16 19.98 -16.40
CA VAL A 3 -31.57 18.96 -17.30
C VAL A 3 -30.03 18.98 -17.26
N ALA A 4 -29.41 20.16 -17.14
CA ALA A 4 -27.96 20.29 -17.02
C ALA A 4 -27.45 19.77 -15.67
N ALA A 5 -28.17 20.06 -14.58
CA ALA A 5 -27.84 19.53 -13.25
C ALA A 5 -28.02 18.00 -13.17
N GLN A 6 -29.05 17.45 -13.83
CA GLN A 6 -29.23 15.99 -13.95
C GLN A 6 -28.14 15.35 -14.79
N ALA A 7 -27.72 15.98 -15.90
CA ALA A 7 -26.64 15.48 -16.74
C ALA A 7 -25.29 15.45 -15.98
N GLU A 8 -24.95 16.51 -15.25
CA GLU A 8 -23.74 16.60 -14.41
C GLU A 8 -23.74 15.51 -13.30
N LEU A 9 -24.90 15.30 -12.65
CA LEU A 9 -25.06 14.25 -11.64
C LEU A 9 -24.90 12.86 -12.25
N LEU A 10 -25.51 12.61 -13.41
CA LEU A 10 -25.42 11.34 -14.15
C LEU A 10 -23.97 11.04 -14.54
N ILE A 11 -23.25 12.05 -15.04
CA ILE A 11 -21.82 11.95 -15.38
C ILE A 11 -21.01 11.61 -14.13
N GLY A 12 -21.27 12.24 -12.99
CA GLY A 12 -20.61 11.94 -11.72
C GLY A 12 -20.81 10.48 -11.28
N TRP A 13 -22.05 9.98 -11.32
CA TRP A 13 -22.35 8.57 -11.02
C TRP A 13 -21.73 7.60 -12.03
N CYS A 14 -21.68 7.95 -13.32
CA CYS A 14 -21.00 7.15 -14.34
C CYS A 14 -19.49 7.06 -14.09
N ILE A 15 -18.83 8.18 -13.74
CA ILE A 15 -17.40 8.20 -13.42
C ILE A 15 -17.12 7.37 -12.17
N PHE A 16 -17.93 7.54 -11.11
CA PHE A 16 -17.80 6.74 -9.89
C PHE A 16 -18.02 5.25 -10.14
N GLY A 17 -19.03 4.89 -10.93
CA GLY A 17 -19.30 3.50 -11.32
C GLY A 17 -18.15 2.89 -12.14
N LEU A 18 -17.57 3.66 -13.07
CA LEU A 18 -16.41 3.23 -13.86
C LEU A 18 -15.17 3.03 -12.99
N LEU A 19 -14.92 3.93 -12.04
CA LEU A 19 -13.83 3.82 -11.07
C LEU A 19 -13.99 2.57 -10.19
N LEU A 20 -15.19 2.34 -9.67
CA LEU A 20 -15.50 1.15 -8.88
C LEU A 20 -15.26 -0.14 -9.69
N LEU A 21 -15.73 -0.17 -10.94
CA LEU A 21 -15.52 -1.31 -11.84
C LEU A 21 -14.03 -1.53 -12.11
N ALA A 22 -13.25 -0.47 -12.33
CA ALA A 22 -11.81 -0.57 -12.52
C ALA A 22 -11.10 -1.13 -11.28
N ILE A 23 -11.49 -0.71 -10.07
CA ILE A 23 -10.97 -1.23 -8.80
C ILE A 23 -11.31 -2.71 -8.65
N LEU A 24 -12.56 -3.10 -8.91
CA LEU A 24 -13.00 -4.50 -8.83
C LEU A 24 -12.29 -5.39 -9.85
N ALA A 25 -12.14 -4.91 -11.09
CA ALA A 25 -11.39 -5.61 -12.13
C ALA A 25 -9.91 -5.78 -11.73
N PHE A 26 -9.28 -4.75 -11.19
CA PHE A 26 -7.92 -4.82 -10.68
C PHE A 26 -7.79 -5.84 -9.55
N CYS A 27 -8.68 -5.81 -8.55
CA CYS A 27 -8.66 -6.75 -7.43
C CYS A 27 -8.87 -8.19 -7.90
N TRP A 28 -9.81 -8.41 -8.83
CA TRP A 28 -10.09 -9.72 -9.40
C TRP A 28 -8.88 -10.27 -10.17
N VAL A 29 -8.30 -9.47 -11.08
CA VAL A 29 -7.09 -9.85 -11.83
C VAL A 29 -5.93 -10.12 -10.89
N TYR A 30 -5.74 -9.28 -9.88
CA TYR A 30 -4.67 -9.41 -8.90
C TYR A 30 -4.78 -10.72 -8.12
N VAL A 31 -5.94 -10.98 -7.50
CA VAL A 31 -6.16 -12.18 -6.70
C VAL A 31 -6.04 -13.44 -7.56
N ARG A 32 -6.68 -13.47 -8.74
CA ARG A 32 -6.61 -14.61 -9.68
C ARG A 32 -5.19 -14.88 -10.18
N LYS A 33 -4.35 -13.85 -10.29
CA LYS A 33 -2.96 -14.00 -10.73
C LYS A 33 -2.10 -14.76 -9.71
N TYR A 34 -2.35 -14.61 -8.43
CA TYR A 34 -1.55 -15.24 -7.37
C TYR A 34 -2.15 -16.54 -6.85
N GLN A 35 -3.48 -16.62 -6.77
CA GLN A 35 -4.24 -17.77 -6.33
C GLN A 35 -3.72 -19.11 -6.90
N SER A 36 -3.56 -20.11 -6.02
CA SER A 36 -3.22 -21.48 -6.42
C SER A 36 -4.30 -22.06 -7.33
N ARG A 37 -3.89 -22.69 -8.45
CA ARG A 37 -4.83 -23.42 -9.33
C ARG A 37 -5.38 -24.69 -8.68
N ARG A 38 -4.65 -25.27 -7.72
CA ARG A 38 -4.95 -26.58 -7.11
C ARG A 38 -5.80 -26.49 -5.85
N GLU A 39 -5.47 -25.55 -4.96
CA GLU A 39 -6.06 -25.40 -3.63
C GLU A 39 -6.93 -24.14 -3.55
N SER A 40 -7.66 -23.86 -4.62
CA SER A 40 -8.36 -22.60 -4.84
C SER A 40 -9.73 -22.62 -4.17
N GLU A 41 -9.97 -21.72 -3.21
CA GLU A 41 -11.21 -21.68 -2.43
C GLU A 41 -12.01 -20.39 -2.65
N VAL A 42 -13.32 -20.54 -2.90
CA VAL A 42 -14.20 -19.43 -3.32
C VAL A 42 -14.36 -18.38 -2.21
N VAL A 43 -14.54 -18.79 -0.94
CA VAL A 43 -14.75 -17.83 0.16
C VAL A 43 -13.50 -17.00 0.43
N SER A 44 -12.32 -17.64 0.41
CA SER A 44 -11.03 -16.95 0.56
C SER A 44 -10.80 -15.94 -0.58
N THR A 45 -11.08 -16.31 -1.83
CA THR A 45 -10.93 -15.37 -2.96
C THR A 45 -11.89 -14.19 -2.90
N ILE A 46 -13.16 -14.42 -2.60
CA ILE A 46 -14.14 -13.32 -2.46
C ILE A 46 -13.70 -12.39 -1.34
N THR A 47 -13.23 -12.94 -0.22
CA THR A 47 -12.72 -12.17 0.92
C THR A 47 -11.51 -11.33 0.55
N ALA A 48 -10.55 -11.91 -0.17
CA ALA A 48 -9.36 -11.22 -0.66
C ALA A 48 -9.70 -10.07 -1.61
N ILE A 49 -10.61 -10.30 -2.57
CA ILE A 49 -11.09 -9.28 -3.52
C ILE A 49 -11.82 -8.16 -2.77
N PHE A 50 -12.72 -8.50 -1.86
CA PHE A 50 -13.52 -7.54 -1.09
C PHE A 50 -12.65 -6.66 -0.20
N ALA A 51 -11.74 -7.26 0.58
CA ALA A 51 -10.84 -6.51 1.46
C ALA A 51 -9.94 -5.54 0.68
N LEU A 52 -9.36 -6.00 -0.43
CA LEU A 52 -8.52 -5.16 -1.27
C LEU A 52 -9.34 -4.06 -1.95
N ALA A 53 -10.55 -4.36 -2.43
CA ALA A 53 -11.43 -3.38 -3.07
C ALA A 53 -11.80 -2.26 -2.10
N ILE A 54 -12.15 -2.58 -0.85
CA ILE A 54 -12.47 -1.58 0.17
C ILE A 54 -11.28 -0.70 0.49
N ALA A 55 -10.07 -1.27 0.61
CA ALA A 55 -8.87 -0.49 0.83
C ALA A 55 -8.64 0.53 -0.31
N LEU A 56 -8.79 0.08 -1.56
CA LEU A 56 -8.61 0.93 -2.74
C LEU A 56 -9.72 1.98 -2.88
N ILE A 57 -10.97 1.65 -2.60
CA ILE A 57 -12.09 2.61 -2.57
C ILE A 57 -11.82 3.69 -1.51
N THR A 58 -11.34 3.29 -0.34
CA THR A 58 -10.99 4.23 0.74
C THR A 58 -9.85 5.16 0.33
N SER A 59 -8.83 4.64 -0.35
CA SER A 59 -7.75 5.48 -0.88
C SER A 59 -8.19 6.37 -2.05
N ALA A 60 -9.16 5.92 -2.86
CA ALA A 60 -9.73 6.71 -3.95
C ALA A 60 -10.66 7.83 -3.47
N LEU A 61 -11.15 7.75 -2.22
CA LEU A 61 -11.90 8.84 -1.59
C LEU A 61 -11.00 10.04 -1.26
N LEU A 62 -9.69 9.85 -1.09
CA LEU A 62 -8.74 10.93 -0.79
C LEU A 62 -8.70 12.04 -1.87
N PRO A 63 -8.48 11.73 -3.17
CA PRO A 63 -8.55 12.77 -4.20
C PRO A 63 -9.93 13.43 -4.30
N VAL A 64 -11.02 12.71 -4.00
CA VAL A 64 -12.38 13.27 -3.95
C VAL A 64 -12.55 14.26 -2.79
N ASP A 65 -12.00 13.94 -1.61
CA ASP A 65 -11.97 14.82 -0.42
C ASP A 65 -11.20 16.12 -0.73
N ILE A 66 -10.01 16.01 -1.32
CA ILE A 66 -9.20 17.17 -1.75
C ILE A 66 -9.94 18.02 -2.79
N PHE A 67 -10.62 17.38 -3.75
CA PHE A 67 -11.42 18.07 -4.75
C PHE A 67 -12.54 18.87 -4.10
N LEU A 68 -13.29 18.23 -3.22
CA LEU A 68 -14.44 18.84 -2.60
C LEU A 68 -14.02 20.08 -1.80
N VAL A 69 -12.97 19.95 -1.00
CA VAL A 69 -12.36 21.04 -0.23
C VAL A 69 -11.91 22.17 -1.16
N SER A 70 -11.23 21.85 -2.27
CA SER A 70 -10.79 22.85 -3.25
C SER A 70 -11.95 23.55 -3.97
N TYR A 71 -13.02 22.83 -4.28
CA TYR A 71 -14.13 23.30 -5.10
C TYR A 71 -15.08 24.26 -4.38
N MET A 72 -15.08 24.27 -3.04
CA MET A 72 -15.92 25.16 -2.22
C MET A 72 -15.56 26.65 -2.37
N LYS A 73 -14.34 26.97 -2.79
CA LYS A 73 -13.84 28.35 -2.88
C LYS A 73 -13.64 28.83 -4.32
N ASN A 74 -13.76 30.14 -4.48
CA ASN A 74 -13.37 30.85 -5.69
C ASN A 74 -11.86 31.14 -5.69
N GLN A 75 -11.31 31.47 -6.86
CA GLN A 75 -9.90 31.88 -6.98
C GLN A 75 -9.56 33.14 -6.16
N ASN A 76 -10.57 33.97 -5.87
CA ASN A 76 -10.47 35.17 -5.05
C ASN A 76 -10.47 34.86 -3.54
N GLY A 77 -10.59 33.61 -3.11
CA GLY A 77 -10.57 33.20 -1.71
C GLY A 77 -11.91 33.27 -0.98
N THR A 78 -12.96 33.79 -1.62
CA THR A 78 -14.34 33.77 -1.11
C THR A 78 -14.99 32.40 -1.31
N PHE A 79 -15.89 32.02 -0.41
CA PHE A 79 -16.74 30.85 -0.63
C PHE A 79 -17.67 31.07 -1.82
N LYS A 80 -17.96 30.00 -2.57
CA LYS A 80 -19.01 30.04 -3.59
C LYS A 80 -20.37 30.29 -2.93
N VAL A 81 -21.30 30.87 -3.67
CA VAL A 81 -22.63 31.25 -3.13
C VAL A 81 -23.36 30.06 -2.50
N TRP A 82 -23.28 28.89 -3.14
CA TRP A 82 -23.85 27.65 -2.58
C TRP A 82 -23.08 27.14 -1.35
N ALA A 83 -21.77 27.43 -1.26
CA ALA A 83 -20.87 26.98 -0.21
C ALA A 83 -20.81 27.93 1.02
N ASN A 84 -21.53 29.05 1.00
CA ASN A 84 -21.60 30.00 2.11
C ASN A 84 -22.75 29.72 3.09
N SER A 85 -23.49 28.62 2.91
CA SER A 85 -24.74 28.30 3.60
C SER A 85 -24.69 26.90 4.25
N ASN A 86 -25.74 26.50 4.99
CA ASN A 86 -25.85 25.18 5.63
C ASN A 86 -25.59 23.97 4.70
N VAL A 87 -25.71 24.14 3.38
CA VAL A 87 -25.47 23.08 2.38
C VAL A 87 -24.02 22.59 2.38
N THR A 88 -23.05 23.44 2.72
CA THR A 88 -21.63 23.09 2.84
C THR A 88 -21.41 22.02 3.90
N ARG A 89 -22.07 22.18 5.06
CA ARG A 89 -21.99 21.23 6.17
C ARG A 89 -22.54 19.86 5.76
N GLN A 90 -23.62 19.81 4.97
CA GLN A 90 -24.19 18.55 4.49
C GLN A 90 -23.24 17.75 3.59
N ILE A 91 -22.51 18.42 2.70
CA ILE A 91 -21.59 17.74 1.78
C ILE A 91 -20.33 17.26 2.53
N GLU A 92 -19.83 18.06 3.46
CA GLU A 92 -18.74 17.67 4.37
C GLU A 92 -19.12 16.48 5.25
N ASP A 93 -20.33 16.48 5.82
CA ASP A 93 -20.87 15.38 6.62
C ASP A 93 -21.02 14.10 5.77
N THR A 94 -21.40 14.22 4.50
CA THR A 94 -21.53 13.06 3.60
C THR A 94 -20.18 12.36 3.39
N VAL A 95 -19.11 13.12 3.15
CA VAL A 95 -17.75 12.56 3.01
C VAL A 95 -17.25 11.99 4.34
N LEU A 96 -17.54 12.66 5.46
CA LEU A 96 -17.21 12.18 6.80
C LEU A 96 -17.87 10.82 7.08
N TYR A 97 -19.18 10.67 6.80
CA TYR A 97 -19.89 9.40 6.94
C TYR A 97 -19.36 8.33 5.98
N GLY A 98 -18.94 8.72 4.78
CA GLY A 98 -18.25 7.84 3.84
C GLY A 98 -16.97 7.24 4.42
N TYR A 99 -16.08 8.07 4.97
CA TYR A 99 -14.88 7.59 5.67
C TYR A 99 -15.22 6.74 6.88
N PHE A 100 -16.20 7.17 7.69
CA PHE A 100 -16.63 6.42 8.87
C PHE A 100 -17.10 5.01 8.51
N ALA A 101 -17.93 4.88 7.46
CA ALA A 101 -18.40 3.59 6.97
C ALA A 101 -17.26 2.73 6.42
N LEU A 102 -16.42 3.27 5.54
CA LEU A 102 -15.31 2.53 4.92
C LEU A 102 -14.28 2.05 5.96
N TYR A 103 -13.89 2.92 6.90
CA TYR A 103 -12.99 2.56 7.98
C TYR A 103 -13.59 1.56 8.97
N SER A 104 -14.90 1.65 9.24
CA SER A 104 -15.59 0.63 10.05
C SER A 104 -15.57 -0.73 9.36
N ILE A 105 -15.79 -0.78 8.04
CA ILE A 105 -15.71 -2.03 7.29
C ILE A 105 -14.26 -2.54 7.24
N ILE A 106 -13.26 -1.66 7.12
CA ILE A 106 -11.84 -2.05 7.23
C ILE A 106 -11.55 -2.70 8.59
N LEU A 107 -12.01 -2.10 9.70
CA LEU A 107 -11.83 -2.69 11.03
C LEU A 107 -12.51 -4.06 11.14
N PHE A 108 -13.74 -4.18 10.63
CA PHE A 108 -14.44 -5.46 10.56
C PHE A 108 -13.66 -6.49 9.72
N CYS A 109 -13.14 -6.10 8.56
CA CYS A 109 -12.36 -6.98 7.70
C CYS A 109 -11.09 -7.47 8.40
N VAL A 110 -10.32 -6.57 9.02
CA VAL A 110 -9.01 -6.88 9.61
C VAL A 110 -9.14 -7.70 10.90
N PHE A 111 -10.10 -7.38 11.77
CA PHE A 111 -10.20 -8.02 13.09
C PHE A 111 -11.22 -9.16 13.18
N LEU A 112 -12.19 -9.24 12.26
CA LEU A 112 -13.24 -10.26 12.33
C LEU A 112 -13.24 -11.15 11.10
N TRP A 113 -13.43 -10.58 9.91
CA TRP A 113 -13.68 -11.39 8.71
C TRP A 113 -12.44 -12.12 8.17
N ILE A 114 -11.30 -11.44 7.99
CA ILE A 114 -10.06 -12.07 7.51
C ILE A 114 -9.56 -13.13 8.50
N PRO A 115 -9.46 -12.86 9.82
CA PRO A 115 -9.07 -13.89 10.78
C PRO A 115 -10.02 -15.08 10.79
N PHE A 116 -11.34 -14.86 10.73
CA PHE A 116 -12.32 -15.94 10.66
C PHE A 116 -12.10 -16.84 9.45
N VAL A 117 -11.99 -16.26 8.25
CA VAL A 117 -11.77 -17.02 7.02
C VAL A 117 -10.41 -17.71 7.05
N TYR A 118 -9.38 -17.06 7.61
CA TYR A 118 -8.05 -17.67 7.79
C TYR A 118 -8.12 -18.94 8.64
N PHE A 119 -8.63 -18.86 9.88
CA PHE A 119 -8.68 -20.02 10.78
C PHE A 119 -9.66 -21.09 10.31
N TYR A 120 -10.73 -20.72 9.62
CA TYR A 120 -11.65 -21.68 9.01
C TYR A 120 -10.96 -22.57 7.98
N TYR A 121 -10.02 -22.02 7.20
CA TYR A 121 -9.27 -22.78 6.20
C TYR A 121 -8.01 -23.46 6.76
N GLU A 122 -7.42 -22.95 7.84
CA GLU A 122 -6.34 -23.67 8.56
C GLU A 122 -6.85 -24.98 9.16
N GLU A 123 -8.00 -24.96 9.84
CA GLU A 123 -8.59 -26.16 10.46
C GLU A 123 -9.08 -27.20 9.44
N ARG A 124 -9.33 -26.79 8.19
CA ARG A 124 -9.75 -27.72 7.13
C ARG A 124 -8.61 -28.62 6.68
N ASP A 125 -7.36 -28.19 6.84
CA ASP A 125 -6.19 -28.96 6.43
C ASP A 125 -5.82 -30.05 7.45
N GLU A 126 -6.46 -30.08 8.64
CA GLU A 126 -6.43 -31.21 9.58
C GLU A 126 -7.60 -32.16 9.29
N ASP A 127 -7.30 -33.36 8.80
CA ASP A 127 -8.27 -34.36 8.33
C ASP A 127 -9.35 -34.70 9.40
N ASP A 128 -10.62 -34.79 8.95
CA ASP A 128 -11.82 -35.29 9.66
C ASP A 128 -12.62 -34.37 10.63
N ALA A 129 -12.41 -33.06 10.65
CA ALA A 129 -13.28 -32.16 11.44
C ALA A 129 -14.67 -31.92 10.80
N SER A 130 -15.75 -32.14 11.56
CA SER A 130 -17.11 -31.77 11.13
C SER A 130 -17.20 -30.25 10.87
N LYS A 131 -17.95 -29.82 9.84
CA LYS A 131 -18.11 -28.39 9.48
C LYS A 131 -18.53 -27.51 10.67
N CYS A 132 -19.34 -28.04 11.57
CA CYS A 132 -19.78 -27.33 12.78
C CYS A 132 -18.63 -27.12 13.77
N THR A 133 -17.77 -28.12 13.95
CA THR A 133 -16.57 -28.03 14.79
C THR A 133 -15.60 -27.01 14.22
N GLN A 134 -15.37 -27.01 12.89
CA GLN A 134 -14.49 -26.06 12.21
C GLN A 134 -14.92 -24.60 12.43
N VAL A 135 -16.22 -24.30 12.22
CA VAL A 135 -16.75 -22.95 12.46
C VAL A 135 -16.60 -22.53 13.93
N LYS A 136 -16.86 -23.46 14.87
CA LYS A 136 -16.72 -23.18 16.31
C LYS A 136 -15.27 -22.87 16.69
N THR A 137 -14.31 -23.64 16.17
CA THR A 137 -12.88 -23.44 16.40
C THR A 137 -12.41 -22.13 15.77
N ALA A 138 -12.78 -21.86 14.52
CA ALA A 138 -12.46 -20.60 13.84
C ALA A 138 -13.02 -19.38 14.58
N LEU A 139 -14.26 -19.46 15.07
CA LEU A 139 -14.89 -18.38 15.84
C LEU A 139 -14.20 -18.18 17.21
N LYS A 140 -13.77 -19.25 17.87
CA LYS A 140 -12.99 -19.17 19.12
C LYS A 140 -11.69 -18.41 18.93
N TYR A 141 -10.93 -18.67 17.85
CA TYR A 141 -9.69 -17.94 17.58
C TYR A 141 -9.94 -16.51 17.09
N THR A 142 -11.00 -16.29 16.31
CA THR A 142 -11.43 -14.94 15.87
C THR A 142 -11.83 -14.06 17.05
N LEU A 143 -12.40 -14.64 18.12
CA LEU A 143 -12.77 -13.91 19.33
C LEU A 143 -11.56 -13.19 19.96
N GLY A 144 -10.36 -13.76 19.87
CA GLY A 144 -9.13 -13.10 20.33
C GLY A 144 -8.87 -11.78 19.58
N PHE A 145 -9.03 -11.77 18.26
CA PHE A 145 -8.91 -10.56 17.45
C PHE A 145 -10.03 -9.56 17.71
N ALA A 146 -11.25 -10.05 17.97
CA ALA A 146 -12.38 -9.22 18.38
C ALA A 146 -12.09 -8.49 19.71
N VAL A 147 -11.51 -9.17 20.70
CA VAL A 147 -11.10 -8.57 21.98
C VAL A 147 -10.05 -7.49 21.76
N VAL A 148 -9.05 -7.73 20.90
CA VAL A 148 -8.05 -6.70 20.55
C VAL A 148 -8.71 -5.48 19.90
N CYS A 149 -9.66 -5.68 18.98
CA CYS A 149 -10.43 -4.60 18.37
C CYS A 149 -11.23 -3.79 19.41
N SER A 150 -11.93 -4.48 20.32
CA SER A 150 -12.66 -3.83 21.42
C SER A 150 -11.74 -3.04 22.33
N LEU A 151 -10.55 -3.56 22.66
CA LEU A 151 -9.56 -2.83 23.45
C LEU A 151 -9.06 -1.58 22.72
N LEU A 152 -8.75 -1.66 21.43
CA LEU A 152 -8.34 -0.49 20.64
C LEU A 152 -9.43 0.58 20.59
N LEU A 153 -10.69 0.18 20.38
CA LEU A 153 -11.83 1.10 20.37
C LEU A 153 -12.08 1.73 21.74
N LEU A 154 -11.98 0.95 22.83
CA LEU A 154 -12.11 1.46 24.20
C LEU A 154 -11.00 2.46 24.52
N VAL A 155 -9.75 2.11 24.24
CA VAL A 155 -8.62 3.03 24.42
C VAL A 155 -8.87 4.30 23.61
N GLY A 156 -9.23 4.19 22.33
CA GLY A 156 -9.54 5.36 21.50
C GLY A 156 -10.71 6.23 21.99
N ALA A 157 -11.71 5.63 22.64
CA ALA A 157 -12.84 6.36 23.22
C ALA A 157 -12.45 7.16 24.48
N PHE A 158 -11.43 6.70 25.21
CA PHE A 158 -11.03 7.25 26.51
C PHE A 158 -9.65 7.93 26.54
N VAL A 159 -8.88 7.92 25.44
CA VAL A 159 -7.57 8.59 25.37
C VAL A 159 -7.75 10.10 25.55
N PRO A 160 -7.15 10.71 26.58
CA PRO A 160 -7.19 12.15 26.76
C PRO A 160 -6.33 12.82 25.69
N LEU A 161 -6.94 13.72 24.92
CA LEU A 161 -6.23 14.59 23.99
C LEU A 161 -5.68 15.78 24.78
N SER A 162 -4.36 15.80 25.00
CA SER A 162 -3.67 16.93 25.63
C SER A 162 -3.68 18.13 24.69
N VAL A 163 -4.30 19.23 25.13
CA VAL A 163 -4.38 20.47 24.34
C VAL A 163 -3.13 21.33 24.58
N PRO A 164 -2.58 21.99 23.55
CA PRO A 164 -1.49 22.95 23.72
C PRO A 164 -1.92 24.07 24.67
N ASN A 165 -1.10 24.28 25.70
CA ASN A 165 -1.34 25.20 26.79
C ASN A 165 -1.20 26.66 26.32
N ASN A 166 -2.26 27.26 25.77
CA ASN A 166 -2.27 28.71 25.55
C ASN A 166 -2.68 29.42 26.85
N LYS A 167 -1.73 30.16 27.43
CA LYS A 167 -1.93 30.99 28.62
C LYS A 167 -2.91 32.11 28.24
N ASN A 168 -4.04 32.21 28.94
CA ASN A 168 -5.11 33.25 28.84
C ASN A 168 -6.49 32.78 28.36
N SER A 169 -6.87 31.53 28.59
CA SER A 169 -8.30 31.19 28.62
C SER A 169 -8.61 30.30 29.80
N THR A 170 -9.81 30.47 30.36
CA THR A 170 -10.28 29.70 31.51
C THR A 170 -10.26 28.22 31.14
N GLU A 171 -9.69 27.40 32.03
CA GLU A 171 -9.60 25.95 31.86
C GLU A 171 -10.98 25.32 31.54
N TRP A 172 -12.06 25.93 32.03
CA TRP A 172 -13.42 25.48 31.79
C TRP A 172 -13.94 25.78 30.37
N GLU A 173 -13.66 26.93 29.76
CA GLU A 173 -14.14 27.18 28.38
C GLU A 173 -13.39 26.32 27.36
N LYS A 174 -12.12 25.98 27.62
CA LYS A 174 -11.34 25.01 26.82
C LYS A 174 -11.92 23.61 26.92
N VAL A 175 -12.21 23.14 28.13
CA VAL A 175 -12.82 21.82 28.35
C VAL A 175 -14.23 21.77 27.75
N LYS A 176 -14.99 22.86 27.82
CA LYS A 176 -16.34 22.94 27.23
C LYS A 176 -16.30 22.93 25.71
N PHE A 177 -15.43 23.72 25.07
CA PHE A 177 -15.23 23.71 23.61
C PHE A 177 -14.74 22.34 23.11
N LEU A 178 -13.84 21.69 23.85
CA LEU A 178 -13.42 20.33 23.55
C LEU A 178 -14.54 19.31 23.76
N PHE A 179 -15.34 19.39 24.82
CA PHE A 179 -16.46 18.46 25.03
C PHE A 179 -17.63 18.68 24.06
N GLU A 180 -17.82 19.90 23.56
CA GLU A 180 -18.88 20.22 22.60
C GLU A 180 -18.49 19.83 21.17
N GLU A 181 -17.19 19.87 20.83
CA GLU A 181 -16.63 19.39 19.53
C GLU A 181 -16.22 17.89 19.56
N LEU A 182 -15.73 17.34 20.69
CA LEU A 182 -15.38 15.91 20.88
C LEU A 182 -16.58 15.06 21.31
N GLY A 183 -17.56 15.63 22.00
CA GLY A 183 -18.65 14.87 22.66
C GLY A 183 -19.80 14.48 21.73
N SER A 184 -19.87 15.02 20.51
CA SER A 184 -20.97 14.67 19.59
C SER A 184 -20.81 13.28 18.94
N SER A 185 -19.62 12.65 18.98
CA SER A 185 -19.50 11.21 18.72
C SER A 185 -18.23 10.58 19.31
N HIS A 186 -18.33 9.97 20.50
CA HIS A 186 -17.29 9.08 21.05
C HIS A 186 -16.80 8.02 20.01
N GLY A 187 -17.68 7.63 19.08
CA GLY A 187 -17.34 6.73 17.98
C GLY A 187 -16.27 7.25 17.01
N LEU A 188 -16.21 8.55 16.73
CA LEU A 188 -15.20 9.12 15.82
C LEU A 188 -13.80 9.03 16.45
N ALA A 189 -13.66 9.36 17.73
CA ALA A 189 -12.39 9.25 18.45
C ALA A 189 -11.92 7.78 18.53
N ALA A 190 -12.81 6.87 18.91
CA ALA A 190 -12.53 5.44 18.95
C ALA A 190 -12.05 4.89 17.59
N LEU A 191 -12.77 5.19 16.52
CA LEU A 191 -12.44 4.75 15.18
C LEU A 191 -11.12 5.36 14.69
N SER A 192 -10.92 6.67 14.89
CA SER A 192 -9.68 7.36 14.50
C SER A 192 -8.44 6.76 15.17
N PHE A 193 -8.53 6.37 16.45
CA PHE A 193 -7.45 5.72 17.18
C PHE A 193 -7.14 4.33 16.62
N SER A 194 -8.17 3.53 16.37
CA SER A 194 -8.02 2.18 15.79
C SER A 194 -7.41 2.23 14.38
N ILE A 195 -7.85 3.17 13.54
CA ILE A 195 -7.29 3.38 12.20
C ILE A 195 -5.85 3.92 12.26
N SER A 196 -5.55 4.82 13.20
CA SER A 196 -4.18 5.30 13.43
C SER A 196 -3.25 4.16 13.92
N SER A 197 -3.77 3.24 14.72
CA SER A 197 -3.05 2.03 15.13
C SER A 197 -2.77 1.09 13.94
N LEU A 198 -3.78 0.85 13.09
CA LEU A 198 -3.61 0.03 11.88
C LEU A 198 -2.66 0.65 10.86
N THR A 199 -2.70 1.98 10.67
CA THR A 199 -1.75 2.70 9.81
C THR A 199 -0.32 2.65 10.35
N LEU A 200 -0.12 2.59 11.67
CA LEU A 200 1.20 2.39 12.26
C LEU A 200 1.76 1.00 11.89
N ILE A 201 0.93 -0.04 11.94
CA ILE A 201 1.32 -1.38 11.45
C ILE A 201 1.57 -1.33 9.93
N GLY A 202 0.71 -0.64 9.19
CA GLY A 202 0.86 -0.39 7.76
C GLY A 202 2.16 0.34 7.40
N MET A 203 2.62 1.25 8.25
CA MET A 203 3.90 1.94 8.10
C MET A 203 5.08 0.98 8.20
N LEU A 204 5.08 0.06 9.18
CA LEU A 204 6.11 -0.97 9.29
C LEU A 204 6.13 -1.86 8.03
N ALA A 205 4.96 -2.24 7.54
CA ALA A 205 4.82 -2.98 6.29
C ALA A 205 5.30 -2.17 5.07
N ALA A 206 5.04 -0.86 5.03
CA ALA A 206 5.49 0.00 3.94
C ALA A 206 7.00 0.23 3.95
N ILE A 207 7.60 0.45 5.12
CA ILE A 207 9.07 0.57 5.27
C ILE A 207 9.76 -0.71 4.78
N THR A 208 9.23 -1.88 5.12
CA THR A 208 9.82 -3.16 4.73
C THR A 208 9.58 -3.50 3.25
N TYR A 209 8.35 -3.42 2.78
CA TYR A 209 7.97 -3.88 1.44
C TYR A 209 7.96 -2.76 0.39
N THR A 210 7.36 -1.61 0.68
CA THR A 210 7.23 -0.51 -0.28
C THR A 210 8.56 0.17 -0.54
N ALA A 211 9.34 0.51 0.50
CA ALA A 211 10.64 1.16 0.32
C ALA A 211 11.62 0.28 -0.46
N TYR A 212 11.73 -1.00 -0.10
CA TYR A 212 12.51 -1.96 -0.89
C TYR A 212 11.93 -2.14 -2.30
N GLY A 213 10.61 -2.24 -2.45
CA GLY A 213 9.92 -2.36 -3.72
C GLY A 213 10.18 -1.20 -4.69
N MET A 214 10.23 0.03 -4.17
CA MET A 214 10.57 1.24 -4.94
C MET A 214 11.97 1.19 -5.55
N SER A 215 12.90 0.47 -4.92
CA SER A 215 14.25 0.26 -5.44
C SER A 215 14.35 -0.99 -6.34
N ALA A 216 13.76 -2.10 -5.92
CA ALA A 216 13.91 -3.40 -6.58
C ALA A 216 13.10 -3.51 -7.88
N LEU A 217 11.90 -2.90 -7.94
CA LEU A 217 11.05 -2.91 -9.13
C LEU A 217 11.75 -2.30 -10.34
N PRO A 218 12.19 -1.03 -10.32
CA PRO A 218 12.85 -0.43 -11.47
C PRO A 218 14.15 -1.13 -11.85
N LEU A 219 14.98 -1.50 -10.87
CA LEU A 219 16.25 -2.17 -11.15
C LEU A 219 16.05 -3.57 -11.74
N SER A 220 14.98 -4.28 -11.35
CA SER A 220 14.60 -5.55 -11.98
C SER A 220 14.14 -5.37 -13.44
N LEU A 221 13.49 -4.25 -13.77
CA LEU A 221 13.10 -3.92 -15.14
C LEU A 221 14.32 -3.56 -16.01
N ILE A 222 15.29 -2.83 -15.46
CA ILE A 222 16.52 -2.43 -16.18
C ILE A 222 17.44 -3.64 -16.41
N LYS A 223 17.72 -4.42 -15.37
CA LYS A 223 18.61 -5.59 -15.47
C LYS A 223 18.02 -6.71 -16.32
N GLY A 224 16.70 -6.87 -16.25
CA GLY A 224 15.97 -7.95 -16.88
C GLY A 224 16.34 -9.31 -16.31
N THR A 225 15.92 -10.37 -17.01
CA THR A 225 16.28 -11.76 -16.71
C THR A 225 17.53 -12.19 -17.47
N ARG A 226 18.14 -13.29 -17.02
CA ARG A 226 19.16 -14.01 -17.81
C ARG A 226 18.56 -14.52 -19.12
N ASN A 227 19.40 -14.87 -20.09
CA ASN A 227 18.94 -15.40 -21.37
C ASN A 227 18.56 -16.88 -21.19
N ALA A 228 17.34 -17.27 -21.61
CA ALA A 228 16.85 -18.64 -21.47
C ALA A 228 17.75 -19.66 -22.18
N ALA A 229 18.24 -19.33 -23.38
CA ALA A 229 19.15 -20.21 -24.13
C ALA A 229 20.49 -20.42 -23.41
N TYR A 230 21.00 -19.39 -22.73
CA TYR A 230 22.26 -19.50 -21.97
C TYR A 230 22.06 -20.29 -20.68
N GLU A 231 20.96 -20.04 -19.94
CA GLU A 231 20.62 -20.85 -18.76
C GLU A 231 20.37 -22.32 -19.11
N ARG A 232 19.82 -22.59 -20.30
CA ARG A 232 19.62 -23.96 -20.79
C ARG A 232 20.95 -24.66 -21.07
N LEU A 233 21.89 -23.97 -21.70
CA LEU A 233 23.23 -24.49 -21.94
C LEU A 233 23.92 -24.85 -20.62
N GLU A 234 23.93 -23.93 -19.65
CA GLU A 234 24.49 -24.14 -18.30
C GLU A 234 23.81 -25.32 -17.59
N ASN A 235 22.47 -25.41 -17.64
CA ASN A 235 21.73 -26.52 -17.05
C ASN A 235 21.98 -27.86 -17.77
N THR A 236 22.32 -27.85 -19.06
CA THR A 236 22.69 -29.06 -19.82
C THR A 236 24.07 -29.56 -19.39
N GLU A 237 25.03 -28.65 -19.22
CA GLU A 237 26.37 -28.98 -18.67
C GLU A 237 26.25 -29.61 -17.26
N ASP A 238 25.41 -29.04 -16.39
CA ASP A 238 25.14 -29.59 -15.04
C ASP A 238 24.52 -31.00 -15.10
N ILE A 239 23.61 -31.26 -16.05
CA ILE A 239 23.01 -32.59 -16.24
C ILE A 239 24.09 -33.60 -16.64
N GLU A 240 24.97 -33.23 -17.58
CA GLU A 240 26.07 -34.10 -18.02
C GLU A 240 27.04 -34.42 -16.87
N GLU A 241 27.41 -33.43 -16.05
CA GLU A 241 28.28 -33.66 -14.89
C GLU A 241 27.64 -34.62 -13.86
N VAL A 242 26.35 -34.42 -13.56
CA VAL A 242 25.62 -35.28 -12.63
C VAL A 242 25.47 -36.70 -13.19
N GLU A 243 25.18 -36.85 -14.49
CA GLU A 243 25.10 -38.18 -15.13
C GLU A 243 26.44 -38.89 -15.11
N GLN A 244 27.55 -38.19 -15.38
CA GLN A 244 28.90 -38.76 -15.26
C GLN A 244 29.23 -39.21 -13.83
N ASN A 245 28.85 -38.43 -12.82
CA ASN A 245 29.04 -38.78 -11.41
C ASN A 245 28.21 -40.02 -11.01
N ILE A 246 26.96 -40.11 -11.48
CA ILE A 246 26.12 -41.30 -11.28
C ILE A 246 26.76 -42.52 -11.94
N GLN A 247 27.25 -42.39 -13.19
CA GLN A 247 27.93 -43.49 -13.89
C GLN A 247 29.22 -43.92 -13.17
N ARG A 248 30.00 -42.97 -12.63
CA ARG A 248 31.22 -43.23 -11.85
C ARG A 248 30.92 -43.98 -10.55
N ILE A 249 29.81 -43.69 -9.87
CA ILE A 249 29.40 -44.44 -8.68
C ILE A 249 28.85 -45.83 -9.06
N LYS A 250 28.06 -45.90 -10.13
CA LYS A 250 27.53 -47.18 -10.66
C LYS A 250 28.64 -48.10 -11.17
N SER A 251 29.73 -47.56 -11.73
CA SER A 251 30.86 -48.36 -12.21
C SER A 251 31.66 -49.01 -11.07
N LYS A 252 31.78 -48.33 -9.91
CA LYS A 252 32.34 -48.94 -8.67
C LYS A 252 31.53 -50.14 -8.16
N ASN A 253 30.30 -50.31 -8.63
CA ASN A 253 29.40 -51.41 -8.27
C ASN A 253 29.45 -52.61 -9.24
N LYS A 254 30.26 -52.55 -10.30
CA LYS A 254 30.31 -53.63 -11.30
C LYS A 254 30.85 -54.95 -10.75
N ASP A 255 31.52 -54.92 -9.61
CA ASP A 255 32.13 -56.10 -8.96
C ASP A 255 31.12 -56.93 -8.13
N GLY A 256 29.81 -56.60 -8.17
CA GLY A 256 28.75 -57.35 -7.50
C GLY A 256 28.66 -57.17 -5.98
N ARG A 257 29.54 -56.36 -5.39
CA ARG A 257 29.51 -56.03 -3.94
C ARG A 257 28.44 -54.97 -3.65
N PRO A 258 27.68 -55.09 -2.55
CA PRO A 258 26.69 -54.07 -2.21
C PRO A 258 27.34 -52.70 -1.99
N LEU A 259 26.76 -51.66 -2.60
CA LEU A 259 27.20 -50.27 -2.45
C LEU A 259 27.36 -49.89 -0.97
N ALA A 260 28.44 -49.17 -0.66
CA ALA A 260 28.61 -48.52 0.64
C ALA A 260 27.39 -47.63 0.93
N THR A 261 26.95 -47.58 2.19
CA THR A 261 25.80 -46.76 2.63
C THR A 261 25.95 -45.29 2.24
N LYS A 262 27.17 -44.74 2.37
CA LYS A 262 27.50 -43.38 1.91
C LYS A 262 27.29 -43.18 0.40
N ASP A 263 27.74 -44.12 -0.42
CA ASP A 263 27.59 -44.06 -1.88
C ASP A 263 26.12 -44.21 -2.30
N ARG A 264 25.33 -45.01 -1.56
CA ARG A 264 23.87 -45.11 -1.74
C ARG A 264 23.17 -43.78 -1.48
N HIS A 265 23.51 -43.10 -0.39
CA HIS A 265 22.94 -41.78 -0.10
C HIS A 265 23.36 -40.73 -1.14
N ALA A 266 24.64 -40.71 -1.54
CA ALA A 266 25.13 -39.83 -2.58
C ALA A 266 24.44 -40.07 -3.92
N LEU A 267 24.23 -41.34 -4.30
CA LEU A 267 23.51 -41.70 -5.52
C LEU A 267 22.06 -41.22 -5.49
N ARG A 268 21.34 -41.39 -4.37
CA ARG A 268 19.98 -40.86 -4.22
C ARG A 268 19.92 -39.34 -4.37
N GLN A 269 20.82 -38.62 -3.70
CA GLN A 269 20.90 -37.16 -3.81
C GLN A 269 21.23 -36.70 -5.25
N LEU A 270 22.10 -37.43 -5.95
CA LEU A 270 22.41 -37.13 -7.35
C LEU A 270 21.23 -37.44 -8.28
N GLU A 271 20.51 -38.53 -8.06
CA GLU A 271 19.30 -38.85 -8.82
C GLU A 271 18.17 -37.83 -8.58
N GLU A 272 17.99 -37.36 -7.34
CA GLU A 272 17.07 -36.26 -7.02
C GLU A 272 17.48 -34.97 -7.72
N LYS A 273 18.76 -34.57 -7.63
CA LYS A 273 19.30 -33.42 -8.36
C LYS A 273 19.07 -33.55 -9.86
N LEU A 274 19.34 -34.72 -10.45
CA LEU A 274 19.11 -34.97 -11.87
C LEU A 274 17.63 -34.81 -12.25
N ARG A 275 16.69 -35.29 -11.43
CA ARG A 275 15.26 -35.05 -11.65
C ARG A 275 14.94 -33.55 -11.65
N THR A 276 15.49 -32.78 -10.71
CA THR A 276 15.28 -31.32 -10.68
C THR A 276 15.87 -30.60 -11.88
N LEU A 277 17.08 -30.97 -12.31
CA LEU A 277 17.74 -30.39 -13.49
C LEU A 277 16.98 -30.72 -14.77
N LYS A 278 16.50 -31.96 -14.94
CA LYS A 278 15.65 -32.35 -16.08
C LYS A 278 14.31 -31.63 -16.09
N ARG A 279 13.70 -31.38 -14.92
CA ARG A 279 12.50 -30.53 -14.82
C ARG A 279 12.82 -29.10 -15.28
N ARG A 280 13.94 -28.51 -14.84
CA ARG A 280 14.38 -27.17 -15.28
C ARG A 280 14.60 -27.09 -16.78
N ASP A 281 15.26 -28.09 -17.37
CA ASP A 281 15.53 -28.12 -18.82
C ASP A 281 14.23 -28.07 -19.65
N ARG A 282 13.21 -28.86 -19.27
CA ARG A 282 11.90 -28.84 -19.96
C ARG A 282 11.23 -27.47 -19.91
N HIS A 283 11.27 -26.78 -18.77
CA HIS A 283 10.73 -25.42 -18.67
C HIS A 283 11.53 -24.41 -19.50
N LEU A 284 12.88 -24.50 -19.49
CA LEU A 284 13.73 -23.64 -20.30
C LEU A 284 13.48 -23.85 -21.80
N GLU A 285 13.33 -25.09 -22.25
CA GLU A 285 13.02 -25.42 -23.63
C GLU A 285 11.67 -24.84 -24.07
N PHE A 286 10.64 -24.95 -23.22
CA PHE A 286 9.32 -24.36 -23.50
C PHE A 286 9.41 -22.84 -23.63
N ILE A 287 10.15 -22.18 -22.73
CA ILE A 287 10.32 -20.72 -22.74
C ILE A 287 11.13 -20.28 -23.96
N GLU A 288 12.20 -21.00 -24.31
CA GLU A 288 13.03 -20.73 -25.47
C GLU A 288 12.23 -20.82 -26.78
N LYS A 289 11.38 -21.85 -26.93
CA LYS A 289 10.56 -22.05 -28.14
C LYS A 289 9.34 -21.13 -28.21
N SER A 290 8.92 -20.54 -27.10
CA SER A 290 7.70 -19.71 -27.06
C SER A 290 7.84 -18.44 -27.90
N CYS A 291 6.90 -18.19 -28.80
CA CYS A 291 6.83 -16.94 -29.58
C CYS A 291 6.79 -15.69 -28.67
N TRP A 292 6.29 -15.85 -27.44
CA TRP A 292 6.20 -14.80 -26.44
C TRP A 292 7.56 -14.26 -25.97
N THR A 293 8.63 -15.07 -26.00
CA THR A 293 9.98 -14.59 -25.62
C THR A 293 10.59 -13.71 -26.69
N LYS A 294 10.35 -14.00 -27.98
CA LYS A 294 10.74 -13.12 -29.09
C LYS A 294 10.03 -11.76 -29.01
N PHE A 295 8.71 -11.76 -28.77
CA PHE A 295 7.94 -10.53 -28.57
C PHE A 295 8.38 -9.77 -27.31
N CYS A 296 8.65 -10.47 -26.20
CA CYS A 296 9.20 -9.87 -24.99
C CYS A 296 10.60 -9.26 -25.18
N GLY A 297 11.40 -9.82 -26.09
CA GLY A 297 12.69 -9.27 -26.50
C GLY A 297 12.55 -7.91 -27.18
N PHE A 298 11.55 -7.75 -28.06
CA PHE A 298 11.23 -6.47 -28.70
C PHE A 298 10.76 -5.39 -27.71
N LEU A 299 10.03 -5.80 -26.66
CA LEU A 299 9.59 -4.89 -25.58
C LEU A 299 10.70 -4.55 -24.56
N ARG A 300 11.91 -5.11 -24.70
CA ARG A 300 13.02 -4.87 -23.75
C ARG A 300 13.47 -3.41 -23.67
N PRO A 301 13.71 -2.65 -24.76
CA PRO A 301 14.02 -1.22 -24.67
C PRO A 301 12.93 -0.46 -23.89
N LEU A 302 11.64 -0.74 -24.18
CA LEU A 302 10.52 -0.12 -23.48
C LEU A 302 10.53 -0.45 -21.97
N LYS A 303 10.83 -1.69 -21.58
CA LYS A 303 10.99 -2.07 -20.15
C LYS A 303 12.12 -1.30 -19.46
N ILE A 304 13.24 -1.05 -20.16
CA ILE A 304 14.36 -0.25 -19.62
C ILE A 304 13.92 1.21 -19.43
N VAL A 305 13.23 1.80 -20.41
CA VAL A 305 12.69 3.16 -20.30
C VAL A 305 11.75 3.28 -19.09
N TRP A 306 10.82 2.34 -18.93
CA TRP A 306 9.95 2.29 -17.75
C TRP A 306 10.74 2.12 -16.44
N GLY A 307 11.78 1.31 -16.45
CA GLY A 307 12.67 1.15 -15.30
C GLY A 307 13.34 2.47 -14.90
N VAL A 308 13.92 3.20 -15.86
CA VAL A 308 14.55 4.51 -15.62
C VAL A 308 13.52 5.52 -15.12
N PHE A 309 12.34 5.57 -15.74
CA PHE A 309 11.24 6.43 -15.31
C PHE A 309 10.85 6.16 -13.84
N PHE A 310 10.69 4.89 -13.44
CA PHE A 310 10.36 4.54 -12.07
C PHE A 310 11.47 4.87 -11.05
N ILE A 311 12.75 4.87 -11.45
CA ILE A 311 13.85 5.38 -10.60
C ILE A 311 13.70 6.89 -10.40
N LEU A 312 13.45 7.64 -11.48
CA LEU A 312 13.29 9.10 -11.38
C LEU A 312 12.10 9.47 -10.47
N VAL A 313 10.98 8.77 -10.61
CA VAL A 313 9.81 8.93 -9.73
C VAL A 313 10.16 8.56 -8.28
N ALA A 314 10.88 7.46 -8.06
CA ALA A 314 11.32 7.08 -6.72
C ALA A 314 12.18 8.17 -6.06
N LEU A 315 13.17 8.68 -6.80
CA LEU A 315 14.04 9.77 -6.32
C LEU A 315 13.27 11.05 -6.05
N LEU A 316 12.30 11.41 -6.90
CA LEU A 316 11.41 12.55 -6.66
C LEU A 316 10.67 12.41 -5.34
N PHE A 317 10.11 11.24 -5.04
CA PHE A 317 9.42 11.00 -3.76
C PHE A 317 10.37 11.02 -2.57
N THR A 318 11.56 10.42 -2.69
CA THR A 318 12.56 10.44 -1.62
C THR A 318 13.02 11.86 -1.32
N ILE A 319 13.29 12.68 -2.34
CA ILE A 319 13.67 14.09 -2.17
C ILE A 319 12.51 14.89 -1.57
N SER A 320 11.28 14.68 -2.05
CA SER A 320 10.08 15.35 -1.53
C SER A 320 9.86 15.03 -0.04
N LEU A 321 9.91 13.75 0.34
CA LEU A 321 9.81 13.32 1.73
C LEU A 321 10.95 13.86 2.57
N PHE A 322 12.18 13.84 2.07
CA PHE A 322 13.34 14.38 2.78
C PHE A 322 13.17 15.87 3.08
N LEU A 323 12.81 16.67 2.08
CA LEU A 323 12.59 18.11 2.23
C LEU A 323 11.41 18.40 3.18
N SER A 324 10.31 17.67 3.08
CA SER A 324 9.17 17.85 3.98
C SER A 324 9.48 17.46 5.42
N ASN A 325 10.26 16.40 5.67
CA ASN A 325 10.66 16.03 7.03
C ASN A 325 11.75 16.96 7.59
N LEU A 326 12.61 17.51 6.74
CA LEU A 326 13.56 18.55 7.14
C LEU A 326 12.82 19.84 7.55
N ASP A 327 11.80 20.24 6.80
CA ASP A 327 10.95 21.39 7.15
C ASP A 327 10.24 21.18 8.49
N LYS A 328 9.69 19.97 8.73
CA LYS A 328 9.16 19.56 10.03
C LYS A 328 10.21 19.64 11.14
N ALA A 329 11.44 19.20 10.88
CA ALA A 329 12.51 19.20 11.89
C ALA A 329 12.90 20.61 12.32
N LEU A 330 12.92 21.55 11.38
CA LEU A 330 13.41 22.91 11.60
C LEU A 330 12.32 23.87 12.12
N HIS A 331 11.07 23.69 11.71
CA HIS A 331 10.01 24.70 11.90
C HIS A 331 8.77 24.19 12.64
N SER A 332 8.73 22.93 13.10
CA SER A 332 7.57 22.44 13.88
C SER A 332 7.64 22.86 15.35
N ALA A 333 6.49 22.79 16.03
CA ALA A 333 6.37 23.01 17.48
C ALA A 333 6.91 21.83 18.33
N GLY A 334 7.78 20.98 17.78
CA GLY A 334 8.46 19.89 18.48
C GLY A 334 7.66 18.59 18.60
N ILE A 335 8.18 17.65 19.40
CA ILE A 335 7.64 16.29 19.57
C ILE A 335 6.25 16.30 20.19
N ASP A 336 6.00 17.18 21.18
CA ASP A 336 4.74 17.24 21.96
C ASP A 336 3.53 17.70 21.13
N SER A 337 3.77 18.24 19.94
CA SER A 337 2.74 18.62 18.96
C SER A 337 2.64 17.65 17.78
N GLY A 338 3.40 16.56 17.77
CA GLY A 338 3.39 15.59 16.69
C GLY A 338 4.05 16.07 15.39
N PHE A 339 4.96 17.05 15.46
CA PHE A 339 5.64 17.66 14.30
C PHE A 339 4.67 18.27 13.27
N ILE A 340 3.56 18.86 13.72
CA ILE A 340 2.65 19.61 12.84
C ILE A 340 3.35 20.90 12.39
N ILE A 341 3.30 21.18 11.08
CA ILE A 341 3.90 22.37 10.48
C ILE A 341 2.83 23.45 10.37
N PHE A 342 3.10 24.63 10.93
CA PHE A 342 2.16 25.76 10.84
C PHE A 342 2.31 26.58 9.54
N GLY A 343 3.48 26.52 8.90
CA GLY A 343 3.72 27.08 7.56
C GLY A 343 4.96 26.47 6.90
N THR A 344 4.92 26.22 5.59
CA THR A 344 6.06 25.66 4.85
C THR A 344 6.98 26.76 4.35
N ASN A 345 8.25 26.76 4.77
CA ASN A 345 9.27 27.66 4.23
C ASN A 345 10.13 26.97 3.17
N LEU A 346 10.31 25.64 3.27
CA LEU A 346 11.06 24.86 2.29
C LEU A 346 10.18 24.40 1.13
N SER A 347 10.64 24.67 -0.08
CA SER A 347 9.92 24.37 -1.32
C SER A 347 10.04 22.88 -1.68
N ASN A 348 9.04 22.09 -1.32
CA ASN A 348 8.91 20.70 -1.78
C ASN A 348 8.43 20.67 -3.25
N PRO A 349 9.12 19.92 -4.15
CA PRO A 349 8.79 19.88 -5.57
C PRO A 349 7.36 19.38 -5.86
N LEU A 350 6.86 18.37 -5.13
CA LEU A 350 5.48 17.90 -5.30
C LEU A 350 4.46 18.94 -4.84
N ASN A 351 4.74 19.64 -3.74
CA ASN A 351 3.87 20.69 -3.21
C ASN A 351 3.80 21.92 -4.14
N MET A 352 4.82 22.13 -4.99
CA MET A 352 4.80 23.11 -6.07
C MET A 352 4.07 22.60 -7.31
N LEU A 353 4.28 21.33 -7.67
CA LEU A 353 3.74 20.71 -8.88
C LEU A 353 2.21 20.55 -8.82
N LEU A 354 1.67 20.02 -7.72
CA LEU A 354 0.24 19.70 -7.59
C LEU A 354 -0.68 20.92 -7.79
N PRO A 355 -0.43 22.10 -7.16
CA PRO A 355 -1.21 23.30 -7.42
C PRO A 355 -1.14 23.80 -8.87
N ILE A 356 -0.03 23.57 -9.58
CA ILE A 356 0.12 23.96 -10.99
C ILE A 356 -0.74 23.05 -11.86
N LEU A 357 -0.70 21.73 -11.64
CA LEU A 357 -1.53 20.78 -12.39
C LEU A 357 -3.01 21.05 -12.21
N GLN A 358 -3.41 21.53 -11.03
CA GLN A 358 -4.80 21.87 -10.77
C GLN A 358 -5.36 22.98 -11.67
N THR A 359 -4.50 23.83 -12.25
CA THR A 359 -4.97 24.84 -13.23
C THR A 359 -5.63 24.19 -14.45
N VAL A 360 -5.25 22.95 -14.77
CA VAL A 360 -5.83 22.12 -15.84
C VAL A 360 -6.57 20.95 -15.20
N PHE A 361 -7.83 21.19 -14.84
CA PHE A 361 -8.68 20.16 -14.27
C PHE A 361 -8.86 18.97 -15.26
N PRO A 362 -8.73 17.69 -14.86
CA PRO A 362 -8.49 17.14 -13.51
C PRO A 362 -7.07 16.51 -13.32
N LEU A 363 -6.01 17.15 -13.81
CA LEU A 363 -4.66 16.54 -13.86
C LEU A 363 -4.05 16.23 -12.48
N ASP A 364 -4.33 17.05 -11.48
CA ASP A 364 -3.87 16.87 -10.09
C ASP A 364 -4.44 15.60 -9.43
N TYR A 365 -5.71 15.30 -9.66
CA TYR A 365 -6.35 14.06 -9.18
C TYR A 365 -5.80 12.82 -9.87
N ILE A 366 -5.57 12.91 -11.19
CA ILE A 366 -4.94 11.84 -11.96
C ILE A 366 -3.54 11.59 -11.39
N LEU A 367 -2.77 12.65 -11.10
CA LEU A 367 -1.44 12.50 -10.52
C LEU A 367 -1.48 11.83 -9.15
N ILE A 368 -2.36 12.25 -8.22
CA ILE A 368 -2.50 11.60 -6.90
C ILE A 368 -2.88 10.12 -7.06
N THR A 369 -3.81 9.82 -7.97
CA THR A 369 -4.23 8.44 -8.24
C THR A 369 -3.06 7.61 -8.79
N VAL A 370 -2.25 8.17 -9.69
CA VAL A 370 -1.04 7.53 -10.21
C VAL A 370 -0.01 7.30 -9.10
N ILE A 371 0.15 8.25 -8.16
CA ILE A 371 1.02 8.09 -6.98
C ILE A 371 0.56 6.91 -6.11
N ILE A 372 -0.74 6.83 -5.81
CA ILE A 372 -1.34 5.72 -5.04
C ILE A 372 -1.07 4.38 -5.75
N ILE A 373 -1.36 4.31 -7.05
CA ILE A 373 -1.14 3.10 -7.86
C ILE A 373 0.35 2.71 -7.89
N TYR A 374 1.25 3.68 -7.97
CA TYR A 374 2.69 3.44 -7.91
C TYR A 374 3.11 2.82 -6.57
N PHE A 375 2.62 3.34 -5.43
CA PHE A 375 2.92 2.77 -4.12
C PHE A 375 2.38 1.34 -3.99
N ILE A 376 1.20 1.06 -4.53
CA ILE A 376 0.64 -0.30 -4.56
C ILE A 376 1.53 -1.24 -5.38
N PHE A 377 1.91 -0.87 -6.60
CA PHE A 377 2.75 -1.72 -7.47
C PHE A 377 4.14 -1.97 -6.89
N THR A 378 4.77 -0.95 -6.31
CA THR A 378 6.07 -1.11 -5.66
C THR A 378 5.97 -2.01 -4.43
N SER A 379 4.93 -1.87 -3.61
CA SER A 379 4.65 -2.77 -2.48
C SER A 379 4.48 -4.21 -2.94
N MET A 380 3.69 -4.45 -3.99
CA MET A 380 3.51 -5.78 -4.57
C MET A 380 4.84 -6.39 -5.06
N ALA A 381 5.70 -5.59 -5.69
CA ALA A 381 7.02 -6.04 -6.11
C ALA A 381 7.94 -6.35 -4.92
N GLY A 382 7.85 -5.55 -3.84
CA GLY A 382 8.56 -5.77 -2.59
C GLY A 382 8.17 -7.09 -1.91
N ILE A 383 6.88 -7.29 -1.66
CA ILE A 383 6.37 -8.53 -1.03
C ILE A 383 6.72 -9.76 -1.87
N ARG A 384 6.63 -9.67 -3.21
CA ARG A 384 7.03 -10.78 -4.09
C ARG A 384 8.51 -11.12 -3.97
N ASN A 385 9.38 -10.11 -3.87
CA ASN A 385 10.83 -10.32 -3.86
C ASN A 385 11.36 -10.76 -2.48
N ILE A 386 10.74 -10.31 -1.39
CA ILE A 386 11.16 -10.64 -0.01
C ILE A 386 10.43 -11.89 0.51
N GLY A 387 9.16 -12.09 0.12
CA GLY A 387 8.23 -13.00 0.78
C GLY A 387 7.59 -12.37 2.02
N ILE A 388 6.64 -13.07 2.65
CA ILE A 388 6.03 -12.62 3.92
C ILE A 388 6.89 -13.13 5.07
N TRP A 389 7.48 -12.21 5.83
CA TRP A 389 8.28 -12.50 7.01
C TRP A 389 7.48 -12.25 8.28
N PHE A 390 7.65 -13.14 9.25
CA PHE A 390 7.21 -12.91 10.62
C PHE A 390 8.43 -12.98 11.52
N PHE A 391 8.84 -11.84 12.06
CA PHE A 391 10.13 -11.66 12.74
C PHE A 391 11.30 -12.08 11.84
N TRP A 392 11.86 -13.27 12.07
CA TRP A 392 13.08 -13.77 11.40
C TRP A 392 12.81 -15.02 10.55
N ILE A 393 11.56 -15.48 10.51
CA ILE A 393 11.14 -16.67 9.78
C ILE A 393 10.31 -16.25 8.58
N ARG A 394 10.66 -16.79 7.40
CA ARG A 394 9.88 -16.60 6.19
C ARG A 394 8.66 -17.52 6.22
N LEU A 395 7.50 -16.95 6.57
CA LEU A 395 6.24 -17.68 6.73
C LEU A 395 5.69 -18.14 5.38
N TYR A 396 5.59 -17.23 4.41
CA TYR A 396 5.06 -17.55 3.08
C TYR A 396 5.92 -16.98 1.95
N LYS A 397 6.20 -17.82 0.93
CA LYS A 397 6.80 -17.40 -0.34
C LYS A 397 5.68 -17.16 -1.36
N ILE A 398 5.51 -15.92 -1.80
CA ILE A 398 4.46 -15.56 -2.76
C ILE A 398 4.91 -15.93 -4.17
N ARG A 399 4.15 -16.83 -4.80
CA ARG A 399 4.38 -17.31 -6.17
C ARG A 399 3.15 -17.07 -7.02
N ARG A 400 3.35 -16.86 -8.31
CA ARG A 400 2.25 -16.68 -9.26
C ARG A 400 1.54 -18.02 -9.47
N GLY A 401 0.22 -18.06 -9.35
CA GLY A 401 -0.59 -19.27 -9.61
C GLY A 401 -0.42 -20.43 -8.62
N ARG A 402 0.32 -20.22 -7.52
CA ARG A 402 0.66 -21.26 -6.52
C ARG A 402 0.59 -20.76 -5.07
N THR A 403 -0.01 -19.60 -4.78
CA THR A 403 -0.19 -19.17 -3.39
C THR A 403 -1.40 -19.85 -2.75
N ARG A 404 -1.19 -20.47 -1.59
CA ARG A 404 -2.26 -21.02 -0.76
C ARG A 404 -3.28 -19.95 -0.34
N PRO A 405 -4.56 -20.32 -0.09
CA PRO A 405 -5.61 -19.39 0.34
C PRO A 405 -5.25 -18.56 1.58
N GLN A 406 -4.65 -19.18 2.59
CA GLN A 406 -4.15 -18.53 3.80
C GLN A 406 -3.10 -17.44 3.51
N ALA A 407 -2.09 -17.78 2.71
CA ALA A 407 -1.04 -16.86 2.30
C ALA A 407 -1.59 -15.69 1.47
N LEU A 408 -2.61 -15.97 0.64
CA LEU A 408 -3.31 -14.96 -0.15
C LEU A 408 -4.10 -13.99 0.74
N LEU A 409 -4.78 -14.47 1.79
CA LEU A 409 -5.47 -13.62 2.77
C LEU A 409 -4.48 -12.72 3.52
N PHE A 410 -3.35 -13.27 3.96
CA PHE A 410 -2.27 -12.50 4.59
C PHE A 410 -1.68 -11.44 3.65
N LEU A 411 -1.45 -11.78 2.38
CA LEU A 411 -1.03 -10.83 1.35
C LEU A 411 -2.01 -9.67 1.21
N CYS A 412 -3.31 -9.96 1.10
CA CYS A 412 -4.34 -8.95 0.99
C CYS A 412 -4.46 -8.08 2.26
N MET A 413 -4.29 -8.67 3.44
CA MET A 413 -4.26 -7.93 4.70
C MET A 413 -3.06 -6.97 4.75
N ILE A 414 -1.85 -7.42 4.40
CA ILE A 414 -0.65 -6.57 4.36
C ILE A 414 -0.85 -5.43 3.35
N LEU A 415 -1.35 -5.72 2.15
CA LEU A 415 -1.63 -4.70 1.15
C LEU A 415 -2.69 -3.69 1.59
N LEU A 416 -3.75 -4.15 2.26
CA LEU A 416 -4.76 -3.27 2.85
C LEU A 416 -4.12 -2.29 3.85
N LEU A 417 -3.27 -2.79 4.75
CA LEU A 417 -2.58 -1.95 5.74
C LEU A 417 -1.61 -0.96 5.09
N ILE A 418 -0.89 -1.38 4.04
CA ILE A 418 -0.01 -0.50 3.26
C ILE A 418 -0.83 0.58 2.54
N VAL A 419 -1.96 0.25 1.93
CA VAL A 419 -2.85 1.23 1.26
C VAL A 419 -3.37 2.25 2.27
N LEU A 420 -3.77 1.79 3.46
CA LEU A 420 -4.19 2.67 4.55
C LEU A 420 -3.07 3.65 4.96
N HIS A 421 -1.82 3.16 5.10
CA HIS A 421 -0.66 4.02 5.36
C HIS A 421 -0.32 4.93 4.17
N THR A 422 -0.55 4.49 2.93
CA THR A 422 -0.29 5.29 1.73
C THR A 422 -1.10 6.59 1.75
N SER A 423 -2.34 6.56 2.25
CA SER A 423 -3.15 7.78 2.48
C SER A 423 -2.42 8.78 3.38
N TYR A 424 -1.80 8.33 4.47
CA TYR A 424 -0.96 9.18 5.33
C TYR A 424 0.32 9.65 4.61
N MET A 425 0.99 8.76 3.88
CA MET A 425 2.24 9.09 3.19
C MET A 425 2.06 10.22 2.17
N ILE A 426 0.87 10.32 1.55
CA ILE A 426 0.51 11.44 0.67
C ILE A 426 0.49 12.79 1.41
N TYR A 427 -0.01 12.84 2.66
CA TYR A 427 0.11 14.04 3.51
C TYR A 427 1.58 14.38 3.82
N SER A 428 2.44 13.38 3.97
CA SER A 428 3.87 13.63 4.17
C SER A 428 4.58 14.11 2.91
N LEU A 429 4.09 13.71 1.73
CA LEU A 429 4.63 14.11 0.42
C LEU A 429 4.24 15.53 0.01
N ALA A 430 3.02 15.99 0.34
CA ALA A 430 2.53 17.31 -0.05
C ALA A 430 1.53 17.86 1.00
N PRO A 431 1.99 18.19 2.22
CA PRO A 431 1.12 18.46 3.36
C PRO A 431 0.12 19.60 3.10
N GLN A 432 0.58 20.70 2.49
CA GLN A 432 -0.27 21.89 2.25
C GLN A 432 -1.38 21.59 1.24
N TYR A 433 -1.02 20.98 0.11
CA TYR A 433 -1.98 20.66 -0.94
C TYR A 433 -3.00 19.59 -0.48
N VAL A 434 -2.57 18.59 0.29
CA VAL A 434 -3.47 17.49 0.71
C VAL A 434 -4.37 17.91 1.89
N MET A 435 -3.92 18.83 2.75
CA MET A 435 -4.75 19.39 3.82
C MET A 435 -5.81 20.38 3.30
N TYR A 436 -5.39 21.35 2.48
CA TYR A 436 -6.23 22.50 2.12
C TYR A 436 -6.59 22.57 0.63
N GLY A 437 -6.03 21.70 -0.21
CA GLY A 437 -6.21 21.78 -1.65
C GLY A 437 -5.65 23.08 -2.25
N SER A 438 -6.36 23.68 -3.21
CA SER A 438 -6.04 25.01 -3.74
C SER A 438 -6.66 26.17 -2.97
N GLN A 439 -7.19 25.94 -1.77
CA GLN A 439 -7.92 26.99 -1.08
C GLN A 439 -7.03 28.22 -0.81
N LYS A 440 -7.67 29.39 -0.89
CA LYS A 440 -7.09 30.67 -0.53
C LYS A 440 -8.00 31.38 0.47
N TYR A 441 -7.44 32.17 1.36
CA TYR A 441 -8.16 33.04 2.27
C TYR A 441 -7.76 34.49 2.04
N LEU A 442 -8.59 35.42 2.51
CA LEU A 442 -8.41 36.84 2.27
C LEU A 442 -7.67 37.46 3.43
N ILE A 443 -6.55 38.13 3.14
CA ILE A 443 -5.82 38.93 4.12
C ILE A 443 -6.05 40.40 3.81
N GLN A 444 -6.32 41.18 4.86
CA GLN A 444 -6.39 42.62 4.76
C GLN A 444 -4.99 43.20 4.55
N SER A 445 -4.78 43.85 3.41
CA SER A 445 -3.57 44.59 3.10
C SER A 445 -3.80 46.07 3.38
N ASN A 446 -3.07 46.60 4.37
CA ASN A 446 -3.03 48.02 4.70
C ASN A 446 -2.09 48.74 3.72
N VAL A 447 -2.53 48.92 2.49
CA VAL A 447 -1.82 49.79 1.54
C VAL A 447 -2.19 51.24 1.87
N THR A 448 -1.27 51.97 2.51
CA THR A 448 -1.38 53.42 2.75
C THR A 448 -1.19 54.20 1.45
N HIS A 449 -2.23 54.26 0.61
CA HIS A 449 -2.30 55.22 -0.50
C HIS A 449 -3.49 56.16 -0.30
N LYS A 450 -3.24 57.35 0.26
CA LYS A 450 -4.04 58.61 0.23
C LYS A 450 -5.60 58.52 0.28
N GLY A 451 -6.16 57.43 0.76
CA GLY A 451 -7.58 57.21 1.02
C GLY A 451 -7.72 55.87 1.73
N ASN A 452 -8.57 55.78 2.76
CA ASN A 452 -8.82 54.55 3.52
C ASN A 452 -9.53 53.50 2.63
N SER A 453 -8.80 52.81 1.75
CA SER A 453 -9.30 51.65 1.00
C SER A 453 -8.66 50.39 1.55
N THR A 454 -9.42 49.57 2.27
CA THR A 454 -8.99 48.24 2.69
C THR A 454 -9.00 47.31 1.47
N SER A 455 -7.82 46.91 1.01
CA SER A 455 -7.69 45.95 -0.09
C SER A 455 -7.48 44.54 0.47
N PHE A 456 -8.18 43.55 -0.09
CA PHE A 456 -8.03 42.15 0.31
C PHE A 456 -7.18 41.40 -0.71
N ILE A 457 -6.12 40.74 -0.23
CA ILE A 457 -5.22 39.94 -1.08
C ILE A 457 -5.43 38.45 -0.76
N PRO A 458 -5.64 37.59 -1.78
CA PRO A 458 -5.79 36.17 -1.56
C PRO A 458 -4.43 35.52 -1.25
N LYS A 459 -4.29 34.92 -0.05
CA LYS A 459 -3.15 34.07 0.35
C LYS A 459 -3.59 32.60 0.34
N LYS A 460 -2.69 31.67 0.00
CA LYS A 460 -2.96 30.22 0.12
C LYS A 460 -3.23 29.86 1.58
N CYS A 461 -4.20 28.98 1.82
CA CYS A 461 -4.46 28.46 3.16
C CYS A 461 -3.21 27.80 3.73
N ASP A 462 -2.88 28.19 4.95
CA ASP A 462 -1.82 27.67 5.81
C ASP A 462 -2.41 27.48 7.22
N ALA A 463 -1.64 26.96 8.17
CA ALA A 463 -2.17 26.74 9.52
C ALA A 463 -2.38 28.05 10.31
N ASP A 464 -1.81 29.16 9.83
CA ASP A 464 -2.04 30.50 10.37
C ASP A 464 -3.38 31.09 9.91
N ALA A 465 -4.06 30.45 8.96
CA ALA A 465 -5.34 30.91 8.45
C ALA A 465 -6.43 30.81 9.53
N PRO A 466 -7.35 31.78 9.60
CA PRO A 466 -8.44 31.73 10.56
C PRO A 466 -9.39 30.56 10.21
N GLY A 467 -9.84 29.85 11.25
CA GLY A 467 -10.54 28.56 11.10
C GLY A 467 -11.91 28.62 10.41
N ASP A 468 -12.50 29.82 10.32
CA ASP A 468 -13.73 30.09 9.57
C ASP A 468 -13.49 30.29 8.08
N GLN A 469 -12.25 30.56 7.66
CA GLN A 469 -11.91 30.81 6.28
C GLN A 469 -11.27 29.61 5.57
N CYS A 470 -10.60 28.67 6.23
CA CYS A 470 -10.00 27.51 5.55
C CYS A 470 -10.56 26.21 6.11
N THR A 471 -11.04 25.32 5.24
CA THR A 471 -11.51 24.00 5.64
C THR A 471 -10.46 22.94 5.33
N VAL A 472 -10.23 22.03 6.28
CA VAL A 472 -9.32 20.89 6.11
C VAL A 472 -10.06 19.68 5.55
N THR A 473 -9.34 18.83 4.84
CA THR A 473 -9.83 17.52 4.41
C THR A 473 -10.25 16.63 5.58
N ARG A 474 -11.31 15.83 5.39
CA ARG A 474 -11.86 14.99 6.46
C ARG A 474 -10.90 13.87 6.84
N THR A 475 -10.13 13.37 5.88
CA THR A 475 -9.10 12.36 6.13
C THR A 475 -8.03 12.84 7.11
N TYR A 476 -7.64 14.11 7.05
CA TYR A 476 -6.67 14.71 7.98
C TYR A 476 -7.13 14.57 9.44
N LEU A 477 -8.43 14.82 9.69
CA LEU A 477 -9.01 14.70 11.04
C LEU A 477 -8.94 13.28 11.60
N PHE A 478 -8.96 12.24 10.77
CA PHE A 478 -8.83 10.86 11.26
C PHE A 478 -7.38 10.47 11.54
N LEU A 479 -6.45 10.86 10.67
CA LEU A 479 -5.06 10.39 10.71
C LEU A 479 -4.16 11.21 11.66
N HIS A 480 -4.48 12.49 11.85
CA HIS A 480 -3.66 13.41 12.64
C HIS A 480 -4.29 13.82 13.97
N LYS A 481 -5.40 13.18 14.38
CA LYS A 481 -6.10 13.50 15.64
C LYS A 481 -5.21 13.37 16.87
N PHE A 482 -4.33 12.38 16.88
CA PHE A 482 -3.45 12.08 17.99
C PHE A 482 -2.01 12.45 17.65
N TRP A 483 -1.40 13.30 18.48
CA TRP A 483 -0.06 13.84 18.27
C TRP A 483 1.03 12.75 18.28
N PHE A 484 0.90 11.73 19.14
CA PHE A 484 1.90 10.67 19.28
C PHE A 484 1.96 9.75 18.06
N PHE A 485 0.83 9.46 17.40
CA PHE A 485 0.84 8.74 16.12
C PHE A 485 1.52 9.57 15.04
N SER A 486 1.23 10.88 14.98
CA SER A 486 1.91 11.80 14.06
C SER A 486 3.42 11.84 14.26
N ALA A 487 3.89 11.84 15.52
CA ALA A 487 5.32 11.73 15.85
C ALA A 487 5.92 10.38 15.40
N ALA A 488 5.23 9.27 15.65
CA ALA A 488 5.69 7.94 15.22
C ALA A 488 5.84 7.86 13.68
N TYR A 489 4.87 8.41 12.94
CA TYR A 489 4.94 8.46 11.49
C TYR A 489 6.07 9.35 10.97
N TYR A 490 6.36 10.46 11.65
CA TYR A 490 7.50 11.32 11.31
C TYR A 490 8.82 10.53 11.36
N PHE A 491 9.07 9.79 12.44
CA PHE A 491 10.26 8.92 12.53
C PHE A 491 10.21 7.79 11.51
N GLY A 492 9.02 7.24 11.25
CA GLY A 492 8.82 6.24 10.21
C GLY A 492 9.21 6.72 8.80
N ASN A 493 8.97 7.99 8.47
CA ASN A 493 9.40 8.54 7.17
C ASN A 493 10.94 8.55 7.04
N TRP A 494 11.67 8.86 8.10
CA TRP A 494 13.13 8.77 8.10
C TRP A 494 13.61 7.33 7.90
N ALA A 495 12.98 6.37 8.60
CA ALA A 495 13.26 4.95 8.41
C ALA A 495 12.96 4.49 6.99
N PHE A 496 11.85 4.96 6.39
CA PHE A 496 11.48 4.67 5.00
C PHE A 496 12.57 5.14 4.02
N ILE A 497 13.08 6.37 4.18
CA ILE A 497 14.17 6.92 3.36
C ILE A 497 15.43 6.06 3.50
N ALA A 498 15.82 5.72 4.74
CA ALA A 498 17.00 4.91 5.00
C ALA A 498 16.91 3.52 4.34
N VAL A 499 15.78 2.82 4.50
CA VAL A 499 15.56 1.50 3.90
C VAL A 499 15.51 1.57 2.37
N PHE A 500 14.95 2.64 1.80
CA PHE A 500 14.98 2.86 0.35
C PHE A 500 16.43 2.98 -0.17
N LEU A 501 17.28 3.78 0.49
CA LEU A 501 18.68 3.95 0.10
C LEU A 501 19.47 2.63 0.21
N ILE A 502 19.29 1.89 1.30
CA ILE A 502 19.89 0.56 1.47
C ILE A 502 19.38 -0.39 0.37
N GLY A 503 18.08 -0.40 0.12
CA GLY A 503 17.44 -1.22 -0.92
C GLY A 503 17.97 -0.91 -2.32
N LEU A 504 18.25 0.37 -2.61
CA LEU A 504 18.84 0.81 -3.87
C LEU A 504 20.27 0.29 -4.03
N ILE A 505 21.11 0.39 -3.00
CA ILE A 505 22.47 -0.16 -3.01
C ILE A 505 22.44 -1.69 -3.21
N VAL A 506 21.65 -2.40 -2.40
CA VAL A 506 21.52 -3.86 -2.46
C VAL A 506 21.01 -4.31 -3.84
N SER A 507 19.99 -3.63 -4.37
CA SER A 507 19.42 -3.94 -5.67
C SER A 507 20.39 -3.62 -6.82
N CYS A 508 21.26 -2.61 -6.67
CA CYS A 508 22.34 -2.33 -7.62
C CYS A 508 23.41 -3.42 -7.62
N CYS A 509 23.77 -3.96 -6.45
CA CYS A 509 24.75 -5.05 -6.33
C CYS A 509 24.20 -6.43 -6.73
N LYS A 510 22.88 -6.68 -6.59
CA LYS A 510 22.28 -7.99 -6.87
C LYS A 510 22.34 -8.35 -8.37
N GLY A 511 22.74 -9.58 -8.70
CA GLY A 511 22.83 -10.08 -10.08
C GLY A 511 21.48 -10.20 -10.80
N LYS A 512 21.52 -10.55 -12.10
CA LYS A 512 20.32 -10.83 -12.90
C LYS A 512 19.60 -12.07 -12.35
N LYS A 513 18.27 -12.00 -12.30
CA LYS A 513 17.40 -13.10 -11.91
C LYS A 513 17.31 -14.17 -13.00
N SER A 514 17.11 -15.42 -12.60
CA SER A 514 16.88 -16.52 -13.55
C SER A 514 15.51 -16.40 -14.20
N VAL A 515 15.38 -16.93 -15.43
CA VAL A 515 14.12 -16.90 -16.18
C VAL A 515 13.06 -17.78 -15.52
N ILE A 516 13.47 -18.83 -14.80
CA ILE A 516 12.60 -19.81 -14.13
C ILE A 516 12.40 -19.48 -12.64
N GLU A 517 12.87 -18.32 -12.16
CA GLU A 517 12.81 -17.98 -10.73
C GLU A 517 11.36 -17.93 -10.22
N GLY A 518 11.00 -18.89 -9.36
CA GLY A 518 9.66 -19.05 -8.79
C GLY A 518 8.75 -20.06 -9.51
N GLU A 519 9.20 -20.66 -10.61
CA GLU A 519 8.49 -21.72 -11.35
C GLU A 519 9.06 -23.12 -11.06
N VAL A 520 10.38 -23.23 -10.87
CA VAL A 520 11.08 -24.49 -10.52
C VAL A 520 12.12 -24.25 -9.41
N ASP A 521 11.76 -24.55 -8.16
CA ASP A 521 12.66 -24.51 -6.99
C ASP A 521 12.99 -25.91 -6.47
N ALA A 522 14.12 -26.05 -5.77
CA ALA A 522 14.58 -27.33 -5.21
C ALA A 522 13.61 -27.93 -4.17
N ASP A 523 12.83 -27.08 -3.50
CA ASP A 523 11.83 -27.48 -2.49
C ASP A 523 10.51 -28.01 -3.10
N ASP A 524 10.36 -27.97 -4.44
CA ASP A 524 9.16 -28.46 -5.14
C ASP A 524 9.21 -29.98 -5.43
N SER A 525 10.10 -30.74 -4.77
CA SER A 525 10.21 -32.19 -4.96
C SER A 525 8.94 -32.97 -4.60
N ASP A 526 8.11 -32.39 -3.73
CA ASP A 526 6.97 -33.09 -3.10
C ASP A 526 5.61 -32.73 -3.72
N ILE A 527 5.57 -31.79 -4.68
CA ILE A 527 4.31 -31.37 -5.33
C ILE A 527 4.25 -32.00 -6.72
N SER A 528 3.31 -32.92 -6.89
CA SER A 528 3.08 -33.71 -8.11
C SER A 528 3.09 -32.86 -9.40
N ASP A 529 3.66 -33.46 -10.44
CA ASP A 529 3.93 -32.90 -11.76
C ASP A 529 2.69 -32.26 -12.41
N ASP A 530 2.82 -31.02 -12.89
CA ASP A 530 1.96 -30.45 -13.93
C ASP A 530 2.84 -29.89 -15.04
N GLU A 531 2.64 -30.41 -16.25
CA GLU A 531 3.10 -29.80 -17.50
C GLU A 531 2.45 -28.42 -17.68
N PRO A 532 3.12 -27.47 -18.34
CA PRO A 532 2.49 -26.19 -18.68
C PRO A 532 1.29 -26.41 -19.61
N SER A 533 0.08 -26.22 -19.06
CA SER A 533 -1.17 -26.18 -19.83
C SER A 533 -1.15 -25.04 -20.85
N THR A 534 -1.40 -25.37 -22.12
CA THR A 534 -1.55 -24.51 -23.31
C THR A 534 -2.25 -23.18 -23.10
#